data_AF-A0A2V8V3F9-F1
#
_entry.id   AF-A0A2V8V3F9-F1
#
_cell.length_a   1.000
_cell.length_b   1.000
_cell.length_c   1.000
_cell.angle_alpha   90.00
_cell.angle_beta   90.00
_cell.angle_gamma   90.00
#
_symmetry.space_group_name_H-M   'P 1'
#
loop_
_entity.id
_entity.type
_entity.pdbx_description
1 polymer ?
#
loop_
_entity_poly.entity_id
_entity_poly.type
_entity_poly.pdbx_seq_one_letter_code
_entity_poly.pdbx_strand_id
1 'polypeptide(L)'
;MDVRLNPRSQRLIEQQLSAGRYHSPEEVVATALETLAERESTRCEEQERHQAVQDMLAFASKHHFTLGEGLRIRDLIHEDHKY
;
A
#
# COMPACT_ATOMS: atom_id res chain seq x y z
N MET A 1 -13.52 5.86 -26.37
CA MET A 1 -13.00 6.99 -25.57
C MET A 1 -11.69 7.41 -26.21
N ASP A 2 -11.47 8.70 -26.43
CA ASP A 2 -10.23 9.22 -27.00
C ASP A 2 -9.57 10.12 -25.95
N VAL A 3 -8.31 9.82 -25.60
CA VAL A 3 -7.59 10.46 -24.50
C VAL A 3 -6.33 11.09 -25.07
N ARG A 4 -6.26 12.43 -25.03
CA ARG A 4 -5.09 13.16 -25.49
C ARG A 4 -4.01 13.14 -24.42
N LEU A 5 -2.88 12.52 -24.75
CA LEU A 5 -1.71 12.48 -23.89
C LEU A 5 -0.89 13.77 -24.04
N ASN A 6 -0.30 14.21 -22.94
CA ASN A 6 0.70 15.28 -22.99
C ASN A 6 2.04 14.72 -23.55
N PRO A 7 2.96 15.59 -24.02
CA PRO A 7 4.22 15.14 -24.62
C PRO A 7 5.10 14.31 -23.69
N ARG A 8 4.99 14.52 -22.37
CA ARG A 8 5.75 13.76 -21.38
C ARG A 8 5.22 12.32 -21.27
N SER A 9 3.90 12.15 -21.17
CA SER A 9 3.25 10.85 -21.12
C SER A 9 3.51 10.04 -22.39
N GLN A 10 3.47 10.68 -23.55
CA GLN A 10 3.79 10.02 -24.81
C GLN A 10 5.23 9.48 -24.83
N ARG A 11 6.22 10.28 -24.42
CA ARG A 11 7.61 9.82 -24.32
C ARG A 11 7.79 8.64 -23.37
N LEU A 12 7.08 8.62 -22.24
CA LEU A 12 7.13 7.51 -21.30
C LEU A 12 6.62 6.21 -21.92
N ILE A 13 5.51 6.29 -22.68
CA ILE A 13 4.97 5.13 -23.40
C ILE A 13 5.95 4.67 -24.49
N GLU A 14 6.48 5.58 -25.29
CA GLU A 14 7.48 5.26 -26.33
C GLU A 14 8.75 4.59 -25.75
N GLN A 15 9.20 5.03 -24.57
CA GLN A 15 10.32 4.40 -23.86
C GLN A 15 10.00 2.96 -23.43
N GLN A 16 8.78 2.69 -22.95
CA GLN A 16 8.39 1.34 -22.57
C GLN A 16 8.22 0.41 -23.78
N LEU A 17 7.71 0.93 -24.90
CA LEU A 17 7.59 0.19 -26.16
C LEU A 17 8.95 -0.12 -26.79
N SER A 18 9.85 0.86 -26.83
CA SER A 18 11.22 0.67 -27.35
C SER A 18 12.05 -0.29 -26.50
N ALA A 19 11.75 -0.41 -25.20
CA ALA A 19 12.34 -1.43 -24.34
C ALA A 19 11.86 -2.87 -24.66
N GLY A 20 10.87 -3.03 -25.54
CA GLY A 20 10.34 -4.32 -25.98
C GLY A 20 9.52 -5.07 -24.93
N ARG A 21 9.16 -4.40 -23.82
CA ARG A 21 8.40 -5.02 -22.72
C ARG A 21 6.91 -5.11 -23.00
N TYR A 22 6.42 -4.30 -23.93
CA TYR A 22 5.00 -4.18 -24.25
C TYR A 22 4.83 -4.10 -25.77
N HIS A 23 3.73 -4.64 -26.26
CA HIS A 23 3.41 -4.73 -27.68
C HIS A 23 2.55 -3.57 -28.17
N SER A 24 1.85 -2.86 -27.26
CA SER A 24 1.03 -1.71 -27.62
C SER A 24 1.00 -0.60 -26.55
N PRO A 25 0.73 0.67 -26.93
CA PRO A 25 0.52 1.76 -25.99
C PRO A 25 -0.55 1.47 -24.94
N GLU A 26 -1.62 0.77 -25.34
CA GLU A 26 -2.74 0.40 -24.49
C GLU A 26 -2.31 -0.58 -23.41
N GLU A 27 -1.44 -1.53 -23.75
CA GLU A 27 -0.88 -2.51 -22.80
C GLU A 27 -0.02 -1.83 -21.73
N VAL A 28 0.77 -0.84 -22.11
CA VAL A 28 1.55 -0.02 -21.16
C VAL A 28 0.62 0.69 -20.19
N VAL A 29 -0.45 1.30 -20.69
CA VAL A 29 -1.41 2.04 -19.86
C VAL A 29 -2.18 1.10 -18.94
N ALA A 30 -2.67 -0.04 -19.44
CA ALA A 30 -3.38 -1.03 -18.65
C ALA A 30 -2.52 -1.53 -17.49
N THR A 31 -1.29 -1.96 -17.78
CA THR A 31 -0.35 -2.45 -16.76
C THR A 31 0.01 -1.37 -15.74
N ALA A 32 0.20 -0.12 -16.19
CA ALA A 32 0.46 1.00 -15.29
C ALA A 32 -0.71 1.28 -14.35
N LEU A 33 -1.96 1.15 -14.81
CA LEU A 33 -3.14 1.34 -13.98
C LEU A 33 -3.37 0.18 -13.01
N GLU A 34 -3.15 -1.06 -13.44
CA GLU A 34 -3.21 -2.25 -12.58
C GLU A 34 -2.20 -2.15 -11.43
N THR A 35 -0.94 -1.86 -11.75
CA THR A 35 0.11 -1.68 -10.73
C THR A 35 -0.16 -0.50 -9.79
N LEU A 36 -0.84 0.56 -10.25
CA LEU A 36 -1.27 1.65 -9.37
C LEU A 36 -2.39 1.19 -8.42
N ALA A 37 -3.37 0.44 -8.92
CA ALA A 37 -4.45 -0.10 -8.10
C ALA A 37 -3.94 -1.08 -7.03
N GLU A 38 -2.99 -1.95 -7.37
CA GLU A 38 -2.33 -2.85 -6.42
C GLU A 38 -1.59 -2.08 -5.31
N ARG A 39 -0.87 -1.01 -5.67
CA ARG A 39 -0.18 -0.17 -4.69
C ARG A 39 -1.13 0.61 -3.79
N GLU A 40 -2.28 1.00 -4.31
CA GLU A 40 -3.33 1.64 -3.50
C GLU A 40 -3.98 0.65 -2.54
N SER A 41 -4.25 -0.58 -2.99
CA SER A 41 -4.80 -1.63 -2.12
C SER A 41 -3.86 -1.98 -0.95
N THR A 42 -2.58 -2.18 -1.22
CA THR A 42 -1.58 -2.47 -0.17
C THR A 42 -1.42 -1.30 0.80
N ARG A 43 -1.47 -0.05 0.32
CA ARG A 43 -1.42 1.13 1.18
C ARG A 43 -2.67 1.26 2.07
N CYS A 44 -3.85 0.92 1.56
CA CYS A 44 -5.08 0.88 2.34
C CYS A 44 -4.98 -0.18 3.45
N GLU A 45 -4.54 -1.40 3.12
CA GLU A 45 -4.34 -2.48 4.11
C GLU A 45 -3.33 -2.09 5.21
N GLU A 46 -2.22 -1.45 4.84
CA GLU A 46 -1.26 -0.93 5.81
C GLU A 46 -1.88 0.13 6.70
N GLN A 47 -2.60 1.10 6.14
CA GLN A 47 -3.26 2.16 6.90
C GLN A 47 -4.30 1.58 7.87
N GLU A 48 -5.12 0.63 7.41
CA GLU A 48 -6.12 -0.07 8.24
C GLU A 48 -5.46 -0.87 9.37
N ARG A 49 -4.36 -1.56 9.08
CA ARG A 49 -3.58 -2.27 10.10
C ARG A 49 -3.05 -1.31 11.17
N HIS A 50 -2.47 -0.18 10.75
CA HIS A 50 -1.98 0.83 11.70
C HIS A 50 -3.12 1.41 12.54
N GLN A 51 -4.28 1.67 11.94
CA GLN A 51 -5.45 2.18 12.65
C GLN A 51 -5.98 1.17 13.67
N ALA A 52 -6.09 -0.10 13.30
CA ALA A 52 -6.52 -1.16 14.21
C ALA A 52 -5.58 -1.30 15.42
N VAL A 53 -4.26 -1.21 15.20
CA VAL A 53 -3.27 -1.21 16.28
C VAL A 53 -3.43 0.02 17.19
N GLN A 54 -3.65 1.20 16.62
CA GLN A 54 -3.91 2.42 17.40
C GLN A 54 -5.19 2.31 18.23
N ASP A 55 -6.27 1.76 17.66
CA ASP A 55 -7.55 1.60 18.34
C ASP A 55 -7.44 0.61 19.51
N MET A 56 -6.73 -0.51 19.32
CA MET A 56 -6.44 -1.46 20.40
C MET A 56 -5.62 -0.82 21.53
N LEU A 57 -4.60 -0.02 21.20
CA LEU A 57 -3.78 0.69 22.17
C LEU A 57 -4.60 1.74 22.94
N ALA A 58 -5.48 2.47 22.26
CA ALA A 58 -6.36 3.45 22.85
C ALA A 58 -7.37 2.79 23.82
N PHE A 59 -7.97 1.67 23.40
CA PHE A 59 -8.85 0.86 24.24
C PHE A 59 -8.11 0.36 25.49
N ALA A 60 -6.93 -0.24 25.32
CA ALA A 60 -6.13 -0.77 26.42
C ALA A 60 -5.76 0.32 27.44
N SER A 61 -5.35 1.49 26.96
CA SER A 61 -4.98 2.63 27.80
C SER A 61 -6.19 3.17 28.57
N LYS A 62 -7.34 3.32 27.90
CA LYS A 62 -8.58 3.82 28.52
C LYS A 62 -9.09 2.89 29.62
N HIS A 63 -8.97 1.58 29.42
CA HIS A 63 -9.52 0.57 30.32
C HIS A 63 -8.48 -0.04 31.28
N HIS A 64 -7.22 0.42 31.25
CA HIS A 64 -6.09 -0.19 31.96
C HIS A 64 -6.02 -1.71 31.78
N PHE A 65 -6.38 -2.17 30.58
CA PHE A 65 -6.56 -3.59 30.28
C PHE A 65 -5.20 -4.28 30.19
N THR A 66 -5.05 -5.37 30.95
CA THR A 66 -3.85 -6.23 30.95
C THR A 66 -4.25 -7.64 30.52
N LEU A 67 -3.35 -8.31 29.79
CA LEU A 67 -3.57 -9.65 29.24
C LEU A 67 -3.21 -10.77 30.25
N GLY A 68 -3.42 -10.52 31.55
CA GLY A 68 -2.86 -11.34 32.63
C GLY A 68 -1.43 -10.90 33.01
N GLU A 69 -0.94 -11.33 34.18
CA GLU A 69 0.41 -11.04 34.75
C GLU A 69 0.93 -9.58 34.65
N GLY A 70 0.07 -8.61 34.33
CA GLY A 70 0.47 -7.23 34.05
C GLY A 70 0.96 -6.95 32.62
N LEU A 71 0.94 -7.95 31.72
CA LEU A 71 1.31 -7.81 30.31
C LEU A 71 0.39 -6.83 29.59
N ARG A 72 0.96 -5.84 28.91
CA ARG A 72 0.20 -4.83 28.15
C ARG A 72 0.28 -5.13 26.66
N ILE A 73 -0.78 -4.76 25.94
CA ILE A 73 -0.85 -4.92 24.48
C ILE A 73 0.33 -4.23 23.76
N ARG A 74 0.85 -3.12 24.30
CA ARG A 74 2.02 -2.41 23.75
C ARG A 74 3.31 -3.26 23.76
N ASP A 75 3.44 -4.16 24.72
CA ASP A 75 4.63 -5.01 24.87
C ASP A 75 4.69 -6.07 23.77
N LEU A 76 3.52 -6.50 23.25
CA LEU A 76 3.38 -7.51 22.19
C LEU A 76 3.55 -6.94 20.77
N ILE A 77 3.34 -5.64 20.57
CA ILE A 77 3.46 -5.00 19.24
C ILE A 77 4.92 -4.91 18.77
N HIS A 78 5.89 -4.96 19.69
CA HIS A 78 7.31 -4.77 19.38
C HIS A 78 8.07 -6.10 19.16
N GLU A 79 7.48 -7.26 19.42
CA GLU A 79 8.17 -8.54 19.28
C GLU A 79 8.37 -8.99 17.82
N ASP A 80 7.57 -8.48 16.89
CA ASP A 80 7.56 -8.90 15.48
C ASP A 80 8.68 -8.24 14.63
N HIS A 81 9.55 -7.43 15.23
CA HIS A 81 10.64 -6.70 14.56
C HIS A 81 12.04 -7.27 14.87
N LYS A 82 12.13 -8.53 15.33
CA LYS A 82 13.41 -9.12 15.79
C LYS A 82 14.11 -10.06 14.81
N TYR A 83 13.62 -10.22 13.59
CA TYR A 83 14.26 -11.05 12.57
C TYR A 83 14.22 -10.42 11.18
#